data_AF-A0A3P7IEY8-F1
#
_entry.id   AF-A0A3P7IEY8-F1
#
_cell.length_a   1.000
_cell.length_b   1.000
_cell.length_c   1.000
_cell.angle_alpha   90.00
_cell.angle_beta   90.00
_cell.angle_gamma   90.00
#
_symmetry.space_group_name_H-M   'P 1'
#
loop_
_entity.id
_entity.type
_entity.pdbx_description
1 polymer ?
#
loop_
_entity_poly.entity_id
_entity_poly.type
_entity_poly.pdbx_seq_one_letter_code
_entity_poly.pdbx_strand_id
1 'polypeptide(L)'
;MDLDPEEDATVNEWFYDHKPLASTRFVNGPTYRRWAFSIPIMATLYRLANQLLTDLTDDNYYYLFDLKSFFTAKALNVAIPGGPKFEPLIKDINLYRSFSSDEDWNEFNDINKVIIRAPIRTEYRIAFPYMYNNLVNALPVQVSWYHTPSVVFIKTEDPDLPAFYFDPLINPIAISGLEKTVENLPDDDEMEEFELPEDVAPIFEEVPLYTDNTGNGIALLWAPRPFNIRSGRTRRTIDVPLVKSWYREHCPAG
;
A
#
# COMPACT_ATOMS: atom_id res chain seq x y z
N MET A 1 15.25 -17.87 19.77
CA MET A 1 15.82 -16.51 19.78
C MET A 1 15.58 -15.96 21.17
N ASP A 2 16.61 -15.40 21.76
CA ASP A 2 16.49 -14.81 23.10
C ASP A 2 15.83 -13.44 22.93
N LEU A 3 14.70 -13.24 23.62
CA LEU A 3 13.91 -12.03 23.57
C LEU A 3 14.38 -11.06 24.66
N ASP A 4 14.32 -9.76 24.36
CA ASP A 4 14.72 -8.74 25.34
C ASP A 4 13.64 -8.62 26.45
N PRO A 5 14.01 -8.74 27.74
CA PRO A 5 13.04 -8.65 28.83
C PRO A 5 12.30 -7.31 28.93
N GLU A 6 12.87 -6.21 28.46
CA GLU A 6 12.29 -4.86 28.53
C GLU A 6 11.55 -4.52 27.22
N GLU A 7 12.20 -4.66 26.07
CA GLU A 7 11.57 -4.31 24.77
C GLU A 7 10.48 -5.30 24.34
N ASP A 8 10.70 -6.60 24.59
CA ASP A 8 9.78 -7.68 24.20
C ASP A 8 8.88 -8.14 25.36
N ALA A 9 8.80 -7.37 26.44
CA ALA A 9 8.06 -7.70 27.66
C ALA A 9 6.61 -8.17 27.39
N THR A 10 5.96 -7.62 26.36
CA THR A 10 4.56 -7.94 26.03
C THR A 10 4.36 -9.33 25.44
N VAL A 11 5.41 -9.94 24.87
CA VAL A 11 5.35 -11.24 24.18
C VAL A 11 6.25 -12.31 24.82
N ASN A 12 7.27 -11.91 25.59
CA ASN A 12 8.36 -12.78 26.07
C ASN A 12 7.89 -14.10 26.70
N GLU A 13 6.90 -14.03 27.61
CA GLU A 13 6.44 -15.19 28.38
C GLU A 13 5.78 -16.30 27.55
N TRP A 14 5.13 -15.95 26.43
CA TRP A 14 4.23 -16.85 25.69
C TRP A 14 4.61 -17.06 24.23
N PHE A 15 5.61 -16.33 23.73
CA PHE A 15 5.95 -16.30 22.30
C PHE A 15 6.27 -17.67 21.71
N TYR A 16 6.91 -18.55 22.50
CA TYR A 16 7.32 -19.89 22.08
C TYR A 16 6.35 -21.02 22.46
N ASP A 17 5.19 -20.68 23.03
CA ASP A 17 4.17 -21.68 23.33
C ASP A 17 3.58 -22.29 22.06
N HIS A 18 3.19 -23.56 22.13
CA HIS A 18 2.53 -24.24 21.01
C HIS A 18 1.17 -23.58 20.62
N LYS A 19 0.42 -23.12 21.63
CA LYS A 19 -0.82 -22.33 21.44
C LYS A 19 -0.81 -21.13 22.39
N PRO A 20 -0.15 -20.04 22.00
CA PRO A 20 0.02 -18.90 22.88
C PRO A 20 -1.30 -18.32 23.35
N LEU A 21 -1.36 -17.88 24.62
CA LEU A 21 -2.49 -17.13 25.17
C LEU A 21 -3.86 -17.84 25.13
N ALA A 22 -3.91 -19.16 24.89
CA ALA A 22 -5.16 -19.91 24.73
C ALA A 22 -6.08 -19.91 25.96
N SER A 23 -5.53 -19.69 27.15
CA SER A 23 -6.24 -19.57 28.44
C SER A 23 -6.62 -18.14 28.82
N THR A 24 -6.23 -17.15 28.01
CA THR A 24 -6.40 -15.71 28.32
C THR A 24 -7.55 -15.08 27.54
N ARG A 25 -7.88 -13.83 27.89
CA ARG A 25 -8.92 -13.03 27.19
C ARG A 25 -8.61 -12.72 25.72
N PHE A 26 -7.36 -12.84 25.30
CA PHE A 26 -6.92 -12.46 23.95
C PHE A 26 -7.37 -13.46 22.89
N VAL A 27 -7.78 -14.66 23.29
CA VAL A 27 -8.29 -15.71 22.40
C VAL A 27 -9.63 -16.21 22.93
N ASN A 28 -10.50 -16.69 22.03
CA ASN A 28 -11.82 -17.19 22.39
C ASN A 28 -11.84 -18.57 23.11
N GLY A 29 -10.75 -18.96 23.78
CA GLY A 29 -10.58 -20.23 24.48
C GLY A 29 -9.97 -21.36 23.64
N PRO A 30 -10.17 -22.65 24.05
CA PRO A 30 -9.41 -23.79 23.51
C PRO A 30 -9.70 -24.09 22.03
N THR A 31 -10.82 -23.59 21.50
CA THR A 31 -11.13 -23.68 20.08
C THR A 31 -10.16 -22.88 19.21
N TYR A 32 -9.50 -21.86 19.77
CA TYR A 32 -8.41 -21.11 19.15
C TYR A 32 -8.75 -20.58 17.75
N ARG A 33 -9.92 -19.95 17.59
CA ARG A 33 -10.46 -19.52 16.28
C ARG A 33 -10.41 -18.01 16.06
N ARG A 34 -10.46 -17.22 17.12
CA ARG A 34 -10.48 -15.76 17.08
C ARG A 34 -9.47 -15.22 18.06
N TRP A 35 -8.76 -14.18 17.65
CA TRP A 35 -7.79 -13.47 18.45
C TRP A 35 -8.11 -11.98 18.44
N ALA A 36 -7.77 -11.29 19.53
CA ALA A 36 -7.83 -9.85 19.66
C ALA A 36 -6.66 -9.39 20.53
N PHE A 37 -5.78 -8.55 19.99
CA PHE A 37 -4.57 -8.10 20.67
C PHE A 37 -4.58 -6.58 20.93
N SER A 38 -3.79 -6.16 21.91
CA SER A 38 -3.54 -4.74 22.19
C SER A 38 -2.50 -4.18 21.22
N ILE A 39 -2.44 -2.84 21.12
CA ILE A 39 -1.48 -2.15 20.27
C ILE A 39 -0.02 -2.50 20.64
N PRO A 40 0.38 -2.53 21.93
CA PRO A 40 1.74 -2.91 22.30
C PRO A 40 2.13 -4.32 21.83
N ILE A 41 1.25 -5.31 21.99
CA ILE A 41 1.49 -6.68 21.51
C ILE A 41 1.68 -6.68 19.99
N MET A 42 0.82 -5.97 19.25
CA MET A 42 0.91 -5.90 17.79
C MET A 42 2.19 -5.20 17.33
N ALA A 43 2.63 -4.14 18.04
CA ALA A 43 3.85 -3.41 17.72
C ALA A 43 5.09 -4.29 17.92
N THR A 44 5.19 -4.99 19.05
CA THR A 44 6.28 -5.93 19.32
C THR A 44 6.33 -7.06 18.29
N LEU A 45 5.18 -7.68 17.98
CA LEU A 45 5.11 -8.73 16.95
C LEU A 45 5.47 -8.22 15.55
N TYR A 46 5.06 -7.01 15.20
CA TYR A 46 5.39 -6.39 13.92
C TYR A 46 6.90 -6.18 13.80
N ARG A 47 7.53 -5.61 14.84
CA ARG A 47 8.97 -5.37 14.92
C ARG A 47 9.77 -6.67 14.75
N LEU A 48 9.40 -7.73 15.46
CA LEU A 48 10.06 -9.05 15.35
C LEU A 48 9.90 -9.68 13.96
N ALA A 49 8.82 -9.38 13.25
CA ALA A 49 8.54 -9.91 11.92
C ALA A 49 9.20 -9.12 10.77
N ASN A 50 9.77 -7.93 11.04
CA ASN A 50 10.28 -7.02 10.02
C ASN A 50 11.21 -7.67 8.98
N GLN A 51 12.04 -8.65 9.38
CA GLN A 51 12.94 -9.35 8.45
C GLN A 51 12.24 -10.09 7.31
N LEU A 52 10.96 -10.45 7.48
CA LEU A 52 10.17 -11.17 6.48
C LEU A 52 9.17 -10.26 5.75
N LEU A 53 8.92 -9.07 6.27
CA LEU A 53 7.93 -8.14 5.75
C LEU A 53 8.51 -7.30 4.62
N THR A 54 7.59 -6.75 3.82
CA THR A 54 7.93 -5.78 2.80
C THR A 54 7.98 -4.39 3.41
N ASP A 55 8.92 -3.58 2.95
CA ASP A 55 9.01 -2.16 3.31
C ASP A 55 8.08 -1.30 2.43
N LEU A 56 7.39 -1.91 1.46
CA LEU A 56 6.47 -1.21 0.57
C LEU A 56 5.17 -0.86 1.29
N THR A 57 4.91 0.44 1.42
CA THR A 57 3.67 0.99 1.99
C THR A 57 2.67 1.42 0.93
N ASP A 58 3.12 1.69 -0.30
CA ASP A 58 2.29 2.16 -1.41
C ASP A 58 2.08 1.07 -2.47
N ASP A 59 0.82 0.80 -2.77
CA ASP A 59 0.41 -0.14 -3.81
C ASP A 59 0.80 0.32 -5.22
N ASN A 60 1.09 1.62 -5.42
CA ASN A 60 1.60 2.16 -6.68
C ASN A 60 2.89 1.47 -7.15
N TYR A 61 3.68 0.87 -6.25
CA TYR A 61 4.85 0.07 -6.63
C TYR A 61 4.48 -1.06 -7.61
N TYR A 62 3.29 -1.64 -7.46
CA TYR A 62 2.80 -2.73 -8.30
C TYR A 62 2.14 -2.26 -9.59
N TYR A 63 2.33 -0.99 -10.00
CA TYR A 63 1.85 -0.53 -11.30
C TYR A 63 2.44 -1.39 -12.43
N LEU A 64 1.57 -1.94 -13.27
CA LEU A 64 1.89 -2.96 -14.29
C LEU A 64 2.44 -4.29 -13.76
N PHE A 65 2.51 -4.48 -12.43
CA PHE A 65 2.97 -5.70 -11.79
C PHE A 65 1.90 -6.29 -10.84
N ASP A 66 0.64 -6.13 -11.22
CA ASP A 66 -0.53 -6.64 -10.53
C ASP A 66 -1.24 -7.73 -11.35
N LEU A 67 -2.21 -8.40 -10.73
CA LEU A 67 -2.94 -9.51 -11.37
C LEU A 67 -3.66 -9.06 -12.65
N LYS A 68 -4.20 -7.84 -12.70
CA LYS A 68 -4.92 -7.32 -13.88
C LYS A 68 -3.95 -7.12 -15.04
N SER A 69 -2.79 -6.55 -14.78
CA SER A 69 -1.75 -6.39 -15.79
C SER A 69 -1.23 -7.73 -16.30
N PHE A 70 -1.05 -8.73 -15.43
CA PHE A 70 -0.66 -10.08 -15.88
C PHE A 70 -1.75 -10.78 -16.71
N PHE A 71 -3.03 -10.60 -16.39
CA PHE A 71 -4.11 -11.14 -17.21
C PHE A 71 -4.15 -10.50 -18.59
N THR A 72 -3.97 -9.18 -18.66
CA THR A 72 -3.89 -8.46 -19.94
C THR A 72 -2.65 -8.84 -20.74
N ALA A 73 -1.49 -8.97 -20.10
CA ALA A 73 -0.27 -9.44 -20.74
C ALA A 73 -0.45 -10.85 -21.34
N LYS A 74 -1.05 -11.76 -20.58
CA LYS A 74 -1.41 -13.10 -21.05
C LYS A 74 -2.41 -13.07 -22.20
N ALA A 75 -3.43 -12.19 -22.14
CA ALA A 75 -4.45 -12.05 -23.18
C ALA A 75 -3.85 -11.60 -24.51
N LEU A 76 -2.96 -10.61 -24.45
CA LEU A 76 -2.31 -10.00 -25.61
C LEU A 76 -1.07 -10.76 -26.10
N ASN A 77 -0.67 -11.86 -25.42
CA ASN A 77 0.57 -12.59 -25.69
C ASN A 77 1.81 -11.66 -25.69
N VAL A 78 1.87 -10.74 -24.73
CA VAL A 78 3.01 -9.86 -24.48
C VAL A 78 3.62 -10.16 -23.11
N ALA A 79 4.90 -9.84 -22.95
CA ALA A 79 5.61 -10.05 -21.69
C ALA A 79 5.93 -8.69 -21.04
N ILE A 80 5.72 -8.61 -19.73
CA ILE A 80 6.16 -7.49 -18.90
C ILE A 80 7.62 -7.77 -18.51
N PRO A 81 8.53 -6.79 -18.56
CA PRO A 81 9.88 -6.96 -18.01
C PRO A 81 9.82 -7.45 -16.56
N GLY A 82 10.52 -8.54 -16.24
CA GLY A 82 10.48 -9.18 -14.91
C GLY A 82 9.21 -9.97 -14.60
N GLY A 83 8.21 -9.96 -15.49
CA GLY A 83 6.94 -10.67 -15.33
C GLY A 83 6.93 -12.07 -15.96
N PRO A 84 5.87 -12.86 -15.71
CA PRO A 84 5.70 -14.18 -16.29
C PRO A 84 5.40 -14.12 -17.80
N LYS A 85 5.76 -15.20 -18.50
CA LYS A 85 5.41 -15.44 -19.92
C LYS A 85 4.40 -16.57 -20.01
N PHE A 86 3.52 -16.50 -21.00
CA PHE A 86 2.45 -17.48 -21.19
C PHE A 86 2.38 -17.92 -22.65
N GLU A 87 1.70 -19.05 -22.88
CA GLU A 87 1.34 -19.46 -24.23
C GLU A 87 0.25 -18.53 -24.82
N PRO A 88 0.26 -18.31 -26.15
CA PRO A 88 -0.79 -17.57 -26.84
C PRO A 88 -2.17 -18.19 -26.61
N LEU A 89 -3.18 -17.33 -26.41
CA LEU A 89 -4.59 -17.77 -26.27
C LEU A 89 -5.17 -18.28 -27.60
N ILE A 90 -4.90 -17.58 -28.69
CA ILE A 90 -5.28 -18.01 -30.05
C ILE A 90 -4.10 -18.83 -30.60
N LYS A 91 -4.28 -20.15 -30.67
CA LYS A 91 -3.22 -21.09 -31.08
C LYS A 91 -3.16 -21.32 -32.59
N ASP A 92 -4.23 -21.02 -33.31
CA ASP A 92 -4.28 -21.24 -34.75
C ASP A 92 -3.51 -20.12 -35.47
N ILE A 93 -2.27 -20.45 -35.86
CA ILE A 93 -1.34 -19.56 -36.55
C ILE A 93 -1.92 -19.09 -37.89
N ASN A 94 -2.76 -19.90 -38.56
CA ASN A 94 -3.34 -19.52 -39.85
C ASN A 94 -4.45 -18.49 -39.68
N LEU A 95 -5.28 -18.67 -38.65
CA LEU A 95 -6.30 -17.70 -38.27
C LEU A 95 -5.67 -16.39 -37.77
N TYR A 96 -4.63 -16.49 -36.92
CA TYR A 96 -3.88 -15.32 -36.46
C TYR A 96 -3.18 -14.62 -37.61
N ARG A 97 -2.51 -15.35 -38.53
CA ARG A 97 -1.90 -14.76 -39.72
C ARG A 97 -2.93 -14.09 -40.62
N SER A 98 -4.10 -14.68 -40.86
CA SER A 98 -5.11 -14.01 -41.68
C SER A 98 -5.59 -12.71 -41.02
N PHE A 99 -5.80 -12.70 -39.70
CA PHE A 99 -6.15 -11.47 -38.99
C PHE A 99 -5.01 -10.43 -38.94
N SER A 100 -3.76 -10.85 -38.73
CA SER A 100 -2.61 -9.94 -38.63
C SER A 100 -2.12 -9.43 -39.99
N SER A 101 -2.17 -10.24 -41.04
CA SER A 101 -1.69 -9.82 -42.37
C SER A 101 -2.63 -8.82 -43.06
N ASP A 102 -3.94 -8.94 -42.85
CA ASP A 102 -4.91 -7.92 -43.27
C ASP A 102 -4.83 -6.65 -42.40
N GLU A 103 -4.37 -6.76 -41.15
CA GLU A 103 -4.11 -5.60 -40.29
C GLU A 103 -2.84 -4.84 -40.70
N ASP A 104 -1.74 -5.53 -41.04
CA ASP A 104 -0.47 -4.89 -41.43
C ASP A 104 -0.55 -4.19 -42.80
N TRP A 105 -1.45 -4.64 -43.69
CA TRP A 105 -1.65 -4.09 -45.04
C TRP A 105 -3.02 -3.40 -45.19
N ASN A 106 -3.31 -2.44 -44.31
CA ASN A 106 -4.51 -1.60 -44.40
C ASN A 106 -4.18 -0.13 -44.72
N GLU A 107 -5.19 0.63 -45.16
CA GLU A 107 -5.01 2.04 -45.53
C GLU A 107 -4.58 2.95 -44.36
N PHE A 108 -4.82 2.51 -43.12
CA PHE A 108 -4.52 3.24 -41.89
C PHE A 108 -3.09 3.04 -41.39
N ASN A 109 -2.48 1.88 -41.66
CA ASN A 109 -1.15 1.49 -41.22
C ASN A 109 -0.06 1.77 -42.28
N ASP A 110 -0.38 2.53 -43.32
CA ASP A 110 0.59 2.99 -44.32
C ASP A 110 1.69 3.83 -43.64
N ILE A 111 2.95 3.38 -43.80
CA ILE A 111 4.13 4.01 -43.20
C ILE A 111 4.29 5.48 -43.61
N ASN A 112 3.76 5.88 -44.77
CA ASN A 112 3.82 7.28 -45.23
C ASN A 112 2.80 8.18 -44.53
N LYS A 113 1.79 7.61 -43.87
CA LYS A 113 0.71 8.31 -43.16
C LYS A 113 0.90 8.30 -41.65
N VAL A 114 1.79 7.46 -41.12
CA VAL A 114 2.05 7.32 -39.67
C VAL A 114 3.28 8.13 -39.25
N ILE A 115 3.08 9.05 -38.30
CA ILE A 115 4.18 9.82 -37.71
C ILE A 115 4.76 9.07 -36.52
N ILE A 116 5.96 8.53 -36.66
CA ILE A 116 6.68 7.82 -35.59
C ILE A 116 7.60 8.80 -34.85
N ARG A 117 7.17 9.29 -33.67
CA ARG A 117 8.01 10.08 -32.76
C ARG A 117 8.64 9.27 -31.64
N ALA A 118 7.90 8.28 -31.14
CA ALA A 118 8.35 7.35 -30.12
C ALA A 118 7.75 5.97 -30.44
N PRO A 119 8.52 4.88 -30.26
CA PRO A 119 7.99 3.53 -30.46
C PRO A 119 6.97 3.21 -29.36
N ILE A 120 5.87 2.56 -29.74
CA ILE A 120 4.86 2.08 -28.78
C ILE A 120 5.44 0.89 -28.03
N ARG A 121 5.65 1.05 -26.72
CA ARG A 121 6.20 0.00 -25.85
C ARG A 121 5.11 -0.98 -25.40
N THR A 122 5.52 -2.18 -25.01
CA THR A 122 4.65 -3.22 -24.44
C THR A 122 3.87 -2.74 -23.22
N GLU A 123 4.48 -1.90 -22.40
CA GLU A 123 3.90 -1.32 -21.18
C GLU A 123 2.70 -0.44 -21.52
N TYR A 124 2.74 0.31 -22.63
CA TYR A 124 1.61 1.14 -23.08
C TYR A 124 0.43 0.28 -23.54
N ARG A 125 0.73 -0.84 -24.22
CA ARG A 125 -0.26 -1.82 -24.66
C ARG A 125 -0.96 -2.51 -23.49
N ILE A 126 -0.34 -2.57 -22.31
CA ILE A 126 -0.94 -3.18 -21.11
C ILE A 126 -1.65 -2.12 -20.27
N ALA A 127 -1.05 -0.93 -20.11
CA ALA A 127 -1.62 0.18 -19.36
C ALA A 127 -2.93 0.68 -19.99
N PHE A 128 -2.95 0.81 -21.32
CA PHE A 128 -4.10 1.30 -22.08
C PHE A 128 -4.50 0.26 -23.14
N PRO A 129 -5.09 -0.87 -22.72
CA PRO A 129 -5.26 -2.03 -23.58
C PRO A 129 -6.18 -1.75 -24.77
N TYR A 130 -7.21 -0.91 -24.59
CA TYR A 130 -8.17 -0.56 -25.65
C TYR A 130 -7.65 0.47 -26.65
N MET A 131 -6.55 1.18 -26.35
CA MET A 131 -6.03 2.25 -27.21
C MET A 131 -4.94 1.77 -28.16
N TYR A 132 -4.04 0.90 -27.68
CA TYR A 132 -2.83 0.50 -28.42
C TYR A 132 -2.89 -0.95 -28.93
N ASN A 133 -4.05 -1.60 -28.89
CA ASN A 133 -4.21 -2.96 -29.41
C ASN A 133 -5.45 -3.07 -30.29
N ASN A 134 -5.33 -3.91 -31.33
CA ASN A 134 -6.45 -4.37 -32.10
C ASN A 134 -7.10 -5.60 -31.42
N LEU A 135 -8.27 -6.01 -31.90
CA LEU A 135 -8.99 -7.23 -31.45
C LEU A 135 -9.26 -7.30 -29.94
N VAL A 136 -9.29 -6.15 -29.25
CA VAL A 136 -9.61 -6.05 -27.82
C VAL A 136 -11.01 -6.56 -27.45
N ASN A 137 -11.91 -6.65 -28.43
CA ASN A 137 -13.24 -7.24 -28.26
C ASN A 137 -13.24 -8.78 -28.30
N ALA A 138 -12.21 -9.39 -28.90
CA ALA A 138 -12.06 -10.84 -29.01
C ALA A 138 -11.18 -11.43 -27.89
N LEU A 139 -10.29 -10.60 -27.31
CA LEU A 139 -9.39 -11.00 -26.24
C LEU A 139 -9.90 -10.53 -24.87
N PRO A 140 -9.86 -11.37 -23.81
CA PRO A 140 -10.34 -11.01 -22.48
C PRO A 140 -9.33 -10.11 -21.75
N VAL A 141 -9.14 -8.88 -22.23
CA VAL A 141 -8.30 -7.87 -21.60
C VAL A 141 -9.00 -7.25 -20.37
N GLN A 142 -8.22 -6.83 -19.38
CA GLN A 142 -8.72 -6.18 -18.17
C GLN A 142 -8.03 -4.83 -17.96
N VAL A 143 -8.78 -3.84 -17.50
CA VAL A 143 -8.22 -2.54 -17.11
C VAL A 143 -7.59 -2.67 -15.73
N SER A 144 -6.31 -2.35 -15.64
CA SER A 144 -5.57 -2.31 -14.39
C SER A 144 -5.91 -1.05 -13.59
N TRP A 145 -5.76 -1.10 -12.28
CA TRP A 145 -5.87 0.09 -11.46
C TRP A 145 -4.75 1.08 -11.82
N TYR A 146 -5.11 2.34 -12.08
CA TYR A 146 -4.16 3.31 -12.61
C TYR A 146 -3.25 3.89 -11.52
N HIS A 147 -3.83 4.37 -10.42
CA HIS A 147 -3.08 5.08 -9.39
C HIS A 147 -3.83 5.15 -8.06
N THR A 148 -3.14 4.94 -6.96
CA THR A 148 -3.58 5.29 -5.59
C THR A 148 -2.94 6.61 -5.19
N PRO A 149 -3.57 7.46 -4.34
CA PRO A 149 -2.88 8.62 -3.78
C PRO A 149 -1.57 8.20 -3.12
N SER A 150 -0.47 8.85 -3.47
CA SER A 150 0.86 8.49 -2.97
C SER A 150 0.91 8.54 -1.44
N VAL A 151 1.32 7.44 -0.84
CA VAL A 151 1.49 7.35 0.62
C VAL A 151 2.79 8.03 1.02
N VAL A 152 2.70 9.12 1.76
CA VAL A 152 3.84 9.90 2.27
C VAL A 152 4.04 9.67 3.77
N PHE A 153 4.15 8.41 4.15
CA PHE A 153 4.38 8.03 5.54
C PHE A 153 5.88 8.01 5.86
N ILE A 154 6.28 8.74 6.92
CA ILE A 154 7.64 8.73 7.44
C ILE A 154 7.69 7.78 8.63
N LYS A 155 8.53 6.75 8.52
CA LYS A 155 8.75 5.80 9.60
C LYS A 155 9.77 6.38 10.58
N THR A 156 9.37 6.50 11.85
CA THR A 156 10.25 6.94 12.94
C THR A 156 11.13 5.78 13.36
N GLU A 157 12.45 5.93 13.23
CA GLU A 157 13.42 4.92 13.68
C GLU A 157 13.90 5.19 15.12
N ASP A 158 13.79 6.44 15.59
CA ASP A 158 14.18 6.84 16.94
C ASP A 158 12.93 7.00 17.85
N PRO A 159 12.78 6.14 18.89
CA PRO A 159 11.65 6.21 19.81
C PRO A 159 11.74 7.38 20.80
N ASP A 160 12.90 8.04 20.92
CA ASP A 160 13.08 9.19 21.82
C ASP A 160 12.46 10.48 21.24
N LEU A 161 12.17 10.49 19.94
CA LEU A 161 11.48 11.58 19.29
C LEU A 161 9.98 11.58 19.62
N PRO A 162 9.36 12.76 19.81
CA PRO A 162 7.93 12.83 20.11
C PRO A 162 7.10 12.30 18.94
N ALA A 163 5.91 11.74 19.21
CA ALA A 163 5.12 11.08 18.16
C ALA A 163 4.69 12.02 17.02
N PHE A 164 4.55 13.32 17.31
CA PHE A 164 4.29 14.36 16.32
C PHE A 164 5.44 15.36 16.33
N TYR A 165 6.24 15.35 15.27
CA TYR A 165 7.30 16.32 15.04
C TYR A 165 7.43 16.66 13.56
N PHE A 166 8.09 17.79 13.29
CA PHE A 166 8.41 18.17 11.93
C PHE A 166 9.72 17.47 11.51
N ASP A 167 9.57 16.39 10.76
CA ASP A 167 10.70 15.57 10.32
C ASP A 167 11.57 16.32 9.29
N PRO A 168 12.91 16.21 9.35
CA PRO A 168 13.81 16.84 8.38
C PRO A 168 13.58 16.45 6.91
N LEU A 169 12.91 15.31 6.63
CA LEU A 169 12.51 14.90 5.29
C LEU A 169 11.35 15.74 4.73
N ILE A 170 10.62 16.46 5.59
CA ILE A 170 9.51 17.33 5.19
C ILE A 170 10.09 18.66 4.71
N ASN A 171 9.68 19.08 3.50
CA ASN A 171 10.05 20.38 2.98
C ASN A 171 9.53 21.51 3.89
N PRO A 172 10.37 22.49 4.26
CA PRO A 172 9.94 23.58 5.11
C PRO A 172 8.86 24.41 4.44
N ILE A 173 7.88 24.85 5.23
CA ILE A 173 6.79 25.70 4.76
C ILE A 173 7.33 27.12 4.57
N ALA A 174 7.51 27.55 3.31
CA ALA A 174 7.86 28.92 2.97
C ALA A 174 6.59 29.74 2.76
N ILE A 175 6.32 30.70 3.66
CA ILE A 175 5.23 31.66 3.50
C ILE A 175 5.81 32.90 2.83
N SER A 176 5.52 33.10 1.54
CA SER A 176 5.87 34.33 0.82
C SER A 176 4.71 34.77 -0.06
N GLY A 177 4.49 36.09 -0.15
CA GLY A 177 3.53 36.67 -1.10
C GLY A 177 2.05 36.51 -0.76
N LEU A 178 1.67 36.11 0.46
CA LEU A 178 0.31 36.33 0.93
C LEU A 178 0.13 37.83 1.20
N GLU A 179 -0.56 38.54 0.30
CA GLU A 179 -1.35 39.68 0.73
C GLU A 179 -2.22 39.16 1.88
N LYS A 180 -2.19 39.81 3.05
CA LYS A 180 -3.11 39.47 4.12
C LYS A 180 -4.50 39.51 3.51
N THR A 181 -5.11 38.34 3.31
CA THR A 181 -6.56 38.29 3.13
C THR A 181 -7.11 39.07 4.31
N VAL A 182 -7.87 40.12 4.02
CA VAL A 182 -8.61 40.84 5.06
C VAL A 182 -9.59 39.82 5.60
N GLU A 183 -9.16 39.04 6.60
CA GLU A 183 -10.05 38.24 7.38
C GLU A 183 -11.02 39.25 8.00
N ASN A 184 -12.32 39.07 7.75
CA ASN A 184 -13.36 39.80 8.48
C ASN A 184 -13.37 39.27 9.92
N LEU A 185 -12.26 39.45 10.62
CA LEU A 185 -12.19 39.27 12.05
C LEU A 185 -12.95 40.43 12.67
N PRO A 186 -13.73 40.18 13.73
CA PRO A 186 -14.28 41.26 14.54
C PRO A 186 -13.15 42.19 14.97
N ASP A 187 -13.40 43.51 14.91
CA ASP A 187 -12.45 44.51 15.41
C ASP A 187 -12.24 44.30 16.92
N ASP A 188 -11.15 44.81 17.50
CA ASP A 188 -10.81 44.60 18.91
C ASP A 188 -11.97 44.97 19.86
N ASP A 189 -12.75 46.02 19.52
CA ASP A 189 -13.96 46.43 20.26
C ASP A 189 -15.09 45.38 20.22
N GLU A 190 -15.24 44.65 19.11
CA GLU A 190 -16.24 43.57 18.96
C GLU A 190 -15.77 42.27 19.63
N MET A 191 -14.45 42.02 19.69
CA MET A 191 -13.89 40.90 20.46
C MET A 191 -14.01 41.10 21.97
N GLU A 192 -13.91 42.33 22.46
CA GLU A 192 -14.13 42.64 23.88
C GLU A 192 -15.59 42.46 24.32
N GLU A 193 -16.55 42.51 23.40
CA GLU A 193 -17.99 42.31 23.71
C GLU A 193 -18.37 40.82 23.87
N PHE A 194 -17.57 39.90 23.32
CA PHE A 194 -17.86 38.47 23.33
C PHE A 194 -16.88 37.66 24.20
N GLU A 195 -17.38 37.20 25.35
CA GLU A 195 -16.65 36.27 26.22
C GLU A 195 -17.27 34.86 26.18
N LEU A 196 -16.41 33.84 26.09
CA LEU A 196 -16.85 32.47 26.28
C LEU A 196 -17.21 32.23 27.76
N PRO A 197 -18.26 31.45 28.07
CA PRO A 197 -18.56 31.07 29.45
C PRO A 197 -17.37 30.38 30.13
N GLU A 198 -17.21 30.57 31.43
CA GLU A 198 -16.08 30.03 32.22
C GLU A 198 -15.95 28.50 32.11
N ASP A 199 -17.04 27.79 31.87
CA ASP A 199 -17.08 26.34 31.72
C ASP A 199 -16.60 25.86 30.32
N VAL A 200 -16.35 26.78 29.39
CA VAL A 200 -15.91 26.44 28.02
C VAL A 200 -14.40 26.32 27.97
N ALA A 201 -13.95 25.08 27.92
CA ALA A 201 -12.56 24.70 27.72
C ALA A 201 -12.37 23.89 26.43
N PRO A 202 -11.13 23.74 25.92
CA PRO A 202 -10.84 22.80 24.84
C PRO A 202 -11.32 21.38 25.21
N ILE A 203 -11.98 20.70 24.27
CA ILE A 203 -12.68 19.41 24.50
C ILE A 203 -11.78 18.33 25.16
N PHE A 204 -10.47 18.35 24.91
CA PHE A 204 -9.52 17.35 25.41
C PHE A 204 -8.36 17.98 26.19
N GLU A 205 -8.59 19.07 26.92
CA GLU A 205 -7.54 19.75 27.71
C GLU A 205 -6.82 18.81 28.70
N GLU A 206 -7.55 17.88 29.32
CA GLU A 206 -6.98 16.94 30.30
C GLU A 206 -6.15 15.80 29.67
N VAL A 207 -6.23 15.60 28.35
CA VAL A 207 -5.61 14.45 27.67
C VAL A 207 -4.32 14.91 26.95
N PRO A 208 -3.17 14.24 27.19
CA PRO A 208 -1.95 14.60 26.48
C PRO A 208 -2.08 14.31 24.98
N LEU A 209 -1.45 15.15 24.15
CA LEU A 209 -1.48 15.04 22.69
C LEU A 209 -1.01 13.67 22.18
N TYR A 210 0.00 13.08 22.83
CA TYR A 210 0.52 11.76 22.51
C TYR A 210 0.96 11.03 23.78
N THR A 211 1.14 9.72 23.62
CA THR A 211 1.63 8.78 24.64
C THR A 211 2.74 7.94 24.02
N ASP A 212 3.44 7.15 24.84
CA ASP A 212 4.52 6.24 24.39
C ASP A 212 4.07 5.24 23.29
N ASN A 213 2.76 4.95 23.23
CA ASN A 213 2.21 4.01 22.24
C ASN A 213 1.65 4.69 20.97
N THR A 214 1.62 6.03 20.92
CA THR A 214 1.01 6.76 19.80
C THR A 214 1.80 6.55 18.51
N GLY A 215 3.13 6.68 18.54
CA GLY A 215 3.99 6.44 17.38
C GLY A 215 3.86 5.01 16.84
N ASN A 216 3.92 4.01 17.73
CA ASN A 216 3.71 2.61 17.39
C ASN A 216 2.33 2.35 16.78
N GLY A 217 1.28 2.98 17.32
CA GLY A 217 -0.07 2.88 16.78
C GLY A 217 -0.20 3.44 15.37
N ILE A 218 0.43 4.58 15.10
CA ILE A 218 0.47 5.20 13.75
C ILE A 218 1.26 4.31 12.79
N ALA A 219 2.40 3.76 13.20
CA ALA A 219 3.19 2.86 12.37
C ALA A 219 2.41 1.59 11.97
N LEU A 220 1.63 1.02 12.89
CA LEU A 220 0.79 -0.14 12.61
C LEU A 220 -0.34 0.14 11.60
N LEU A 221 -0.76 1.40 11.43
CA LEU A 221 -1.77 1.76 10.42
C LEU A 221 -1.28 1.42 9.00
N TRP A 222 0.01 1.63 8.75
CA TRP A 222 0.68 1.39 7.46
C TRP A 222 1.36 0.02 7.38
N ALA A 223 1.25 -0.81 8.42
CA ALA A 223 1.82 -2.15 8.42
C ALA A 223 1.05 -3.09 7.47
N PRO A 224 1.72 -4.08 6.85
CA PRO A 224 1.06 -5.06 6.01
C PRO A 224 0.12 -5.94 6.83
N ARG A 225 -0.92 -6.48 6.19
CA ARG A 225 -1.75 -7.53 6.81
C ARG A 225 -0.85 -8.72 7.18
N PRO A 226 -0.87 -9.21 8.44
CA PRO A 226 -1.94 -9.06 9.44
C PRO A 226 -1.72 -7.99 10.52
N PHE A 227 -0.70 -7.15 10.43
CA PHE A 227 -0.30 -6.25 11.53
C PHE A 227 -1.16 -4.99 11.64
N ASN A 228 -1.85 -4.59 10.57
CA ASN A 228 -2.80 -3.47 10.56
C ASN A 228 -4.18 -3.77 11.17
N ILE A 229 -4.39 -4.94 11.75
CA ILE A 229 -5.67 -5.31 12.38
C ILE A 229 -5.47 -5.68 13.85
N ARG A 230 -6.40 -5.24 14.71
CA ARG A 230 -6.36 -5.54 16.15
C ARG A 230 -7.04 -6.85 16.53
N SER A 231 -7.88 -7.39 15.65
CA SER A 231 -8.56 -8.66 15.87
C SER A 231 -8.78 -9.39 14.55
N GLY A 232 -8.83 -10.71 14.63
CA GLY A 232 -8.93 -11.54 13.45
C GLY A 232 -9.30 -12.98 13.74
N ARG A 233 -9.33 -13.77 12.68
CA ARG A 233 -9.43 -15.23 12.77
C ARG A 233 -8.05 -15.84 12.74
N THR A 234 -7.86 -16.90 13.51
CA THR A 234 -6.67 -17.75 13.35
C THR A 234 -6.74 -18.44 11.99
N ARG A 235 -5.56 -18.76 11.43
CA ARG A 235 -5.41 -19.42 10.14
C ARG A 235 -4.66 -20.73 10.34
N ARG A 236 -4.84 -21.67 9.42
CA ARG A 236 -4.00 -22.88 9.42
C ARG A 236 -2.57 -22.46 9.08
N THR A 237 -1.58 -23.11 9.66
CA THR A 237 -0.16 -22.83 9.39
C THR A 237 0.17 -22.87 7.90
N ILE A 238 -0.41 -23.83 7.18
CA ILE A 238 -0.23 -23.99 5.72
C ILE A 238 -0.83 -22.84 4.87
N ASP A 239 -1.76 -22.06 5.44
CA ASP A 239 -2.40 -20.96 4.71
C ASP A 239 -1.63 -19.64 4.87
N VAL A 240 -0.52 -19.60 5.61
CA VAL A 240 0.29 -18.40 5.84
C VAL A 240 1.53 -18.44 4.94
N PRO A 241 1.50 -17.81 3.75
CA PRO A 241 2.62 -17.87 2.83
C PRO A 241 3.65 -16.79 3.18
N LEU A 242 4.61 -17.13 4.04
CA LEU A 242 5.61 -16.18 4.58
C LEU A 242 6.38 -15.43 3.49
N VAL A 243 6.74 -16.12 2.41
CA VAL A 243 7.57 -15.57 1.32
C VAL A 243 6.75 -15.05 0.13
N LYS A 244 5.43 -14.86 0.28
CA LYS A 244 4.56 -14.43 -0.82
C LYS A 244 4.84 -13.03 -1.32
N SER A 245 5.20 -12.11 -0.43
CA SER A 245 5.59 -10.75 -0.80
C SER A 245 6.82 -10.76 -1.70
N TRP A 246 7.84 -11.56 -1.35
CA TRP A 246 9.15 -11.52 -2.01
C TRP A 246 9.12 -11.75 -3.52
N TYR A 247 8.35 -12.73 -4.00
CA TYR A 247 8.24 -12.99 -5.45
C TYR A 247 7.14 -12.19 -6.14
N ARG A 248 6.33 -11.44 -5.38
CA ARG A 248 5.36 -10.50 -5.95
C ARG A 248 6.01 -9.15 -6.23
N GLU A 249 7.16 -8.89 -5.64
CA GLU A 249 7.98 -7.71 -5.90
C GLU A 249 8.93 -7.97 -7.08
N HIS A 250 9.49 -6.90 -7.64
CA HIS A 250 10.49 -7.05 -8.68
C HIS A 250 11.78 -7.63 -8.09
N CYS A 251 12.45 -8.50 -8.86
CA CYS A 251 13.76 -9.01 -8.46
C CYS A 251 14.74 -7.85 -8.24
N PRO A 252 15.56 -7.89 -7.18
CA PRO A 252 16.59 -6.88 -6.95
C PRO A 252 17.60 -6.87 -8.10
N ALA A 253 18.14 -5.69 -8.43
CA ALA A 253 19.23 -5.56 -9.38
C ALA A 253 20.50 -6.17 -8.75
N GLY A 254 20.98 -7.27 -9.34
CA GLY A 254 22.21 -7.96 -8.89
C GLY A 254 23.48 -7.20 -9.25
#